data_AF-A0A2D5UAI0-F1
#
_entry.id   AF-A0A2D5UAI0-F1
#
_cell.length_a   1.000
_cell.length_b   1.000
_cell.length_c   1.000
_cell.angle_alpha   90.00
_cell.angle_beta   90.00
_cell.angle_gamma   90.00
#
_symmetry.space_group_name_H-M   'P 1'
#
loop_
_entity.id
_entity.type
_entity.pdbx_description
1 polymer ?
#
loop_
_entity_poly.entity_id
_entity_poly.type
_entity_poly.pdbx_seq_one_letter_code
_entity_poly.pdbx_strand_id
1 'polypeptide(L)' 'MPEIGVVADVDLARLRAAVQNEYAVVPNQPGKGFHFHTGRPLAKLLGYSDEWLEGIPESAVESLAGTGNLFSLGEIR' A
#
# COMPACT_ATOMS: atom_id res chain seq x y z
N MET A 1 26.39 14.75 -0.27
CA MET A 1 25.15 14.21 0.33
C MET A 1 24.46 15.41 0.96
N PRO A 2 23.30 15.88 0.45
CA PRO A 2 22.63 17.00 1.09
C PRO A 2 22.13 16.55 2.46
N GLU A 3 22.38 17.34 3.50
CA GLU A 3 21.81 17.12 4.83
C GLU A 3 20.30 17.19 4.71
N ILE A 4 19.63 16.14 5.19
CA ILE A 4 18.18 16.12 5.32
C ILE A 4 17.87 17.11 6.43
N GLY A 5 17.55 18.35 6.07
CA GLY A 5 17.26 19.41 7.03
C GLY A 5 16.20 18.92 8.01
N VAL A 6 16.52 18.89 9.30
CA VAL A 6 15.53 18.71 10.35
C VAL A 6 14.56 19.87 10.18
N VAL A 7 13.33 19.56 9.77
CA VAL A 7 12.28 20.57 9.64
C VAL A 7 11.94 21.02 11.06
N ALA A 8 12.67 22.02 11.53
CA ALA A 8 12.40 22.67 12.81
C ALA A 8 10.98 23.25 12.70
N ASP A 9 10.11 22.86 13.63
CA ASP A 9 8.71 23.28 13.76
C ASP A 9 7.61 22.45 13.04
N VAL A 10 7.86 21.16 12.76
CA VAL A 10 6.78 20.23 12.38
C VAL A 10 6.15 19.60 13.61
N ASP A 11 4.84 19.81 13.80
CA ASP A 11 4.04 19.02 14.73
C ASP A 11 3.95 17.56 14.23
N LEU A 12 4.78 16.70 14.81
CA LEU A 12 4.87 15.28 14.45
C LEU A 12 3.59 14.51 14.76
N ALA A 13 2.82 14.91 15.77
CA ALA A 13 1.58 14.23 16.12
C ALA A 13 0.52 14.51 15.06
N ARG A 14 0.39 15.78 14.67
CA ARG A 14 -0.50 16.19 13.59
C ARG A 14 -0.10 15.56 12.25
N LEU A 15 1.19 15.56 11.91
CA LEU A 15 1.67 14.95 10.68
C LEU A 15 1.37 13.45 10.65
N ARG A 16 1.63 12.73 11.75
CA ARG A 16 1.34 11.30 11.85
C ARG A 16 -0.16 11.02 11.64
N ALA A 17 -1.03 11.79 12.28
CA ALA A 17 -2.47 11.64 12.10
C ALA A 17 -2.91 11.91 10.64
N ALA A 18 -2.34 12.93 10.00
CA ALA A 18 -2.62 13.23 8.60
C ALA A 18 -2.20 12.08 7.67
N VAL A 19 -0.99 11.53 7.86
CA VAL A 19 -0.51 10.37 7.08
C VAL A 19 -1.40 9.15 7.31
N GLN A 20 -1.74 8.84 8.56
CA GLN A 20 -2.62 7.71 8.87
C GLN A 20 -3.99 7.84 8.20
N ASN A 21 -4.58 9.05 8.25
CA ASN A 21 -5.86 9.32 7.60
C ASN A 21 -5.78 9.13 6.08
N GLU A 22 -4.70 9.59 5.44
CA GLU A 22 -4.51 9.43 4.00
C GLU A 22 -4.38 7.95 3.62
N TYR A 23 -3.55 7.18 4.35
CA TYR A 23 -3.39 5.75 4.13
C TYR A 23 -4.67 4.95 4.40
N ALA A 24 -5.53 5.41 5.33
CA ALA A 24 -6.81 4.77 5.61
C ALA A 24 -7.83 4.92 4.47
N VAL A 25 -7.67 5.88 3.56
CA VAL A 25 -8.59 6.05 2.43
C VAL A 25 -8.51 4.87 1.47
N VAL A 26 -7.33 4.33 1.24
CA VAL A 26 -7.10 3.25 0.26
C VAL A 26 -7.89 1.98 0.57
N PRO A 27 -7.80 1.40 1.78
CA PRO A 27 -8.58 0.20 2.09
C PRO A 27 -10.08 0.48 2.24
N ASN A 28 -10.48 1.68 2.66
CA ASN A 28 -11.89 2.01 2.86
C ASN A 28 -12.61 2.43 1.57
N GLN A 29 -11.88 2.89 0.55
CA GLN A 29 -12.42 3.39 -0.71
C GLN A 29 -11.53 2.97 -1.91
N PRO A 30 -11.36 1.67 -2.17
CA PRO A 30 -10.45 1.18 -3.21
C PRO A 30 -10.81 1.67 -4.63
N GLY A 31 -12.09 1.97 -4.89
CA GLY A 31 -12.59 2.49 -6.17
C GLY A 31 -12.50 4.02 -6.35
N LYS A 32 -11.88 4.76 -5.43
CA LYS A 32 -11.83 6.23 -5.46
C LYS A 32 -11.05 6.81 -6.66
N GLY A 33 -10.31 5.99 -7.39
CA GLY A 33 -9.50 6.41 -8.54
C GLY A 33 -8.16 7.00 -8.11
N PHE A 34 -7.31 6.18 -7.50
CA PHE A 34 -5.95 6.58 -7.14
C PHE A 34 -5.05 6.72 -8.38
N HIS A 35 -3.96 7.49 -8.25
CA HIS A 35 -2.97 7.63 -9.33
C HIS A 35 -2.10 6.38 -9.53
N PHE A 36 -2.28 5.36 -8.68
CA PHE A 36 -1.61 4.07 -8.74
C PHE A 36 -2.65 2.96 -8.92
N HIS A 37 -2.20 1.83 -9.46
CA HIS A 37 -3.02 0.63 -9.54
C HIS A 37 -3.28 0.07 -8.13
N THR A 38 -4.49 -0.41 -7.89
CA THR A 38 -4.86 -1.21 -6.71
C THR A 38 -5.37 -2.57 -7.16
N GLY A 39 -5.69 -3.46 -6.22
CA GLY A 39 -6.43 -4.67 -6.55
C GLY A 39 -5.65 -5.71 -7.35
N ARG A 40 -6.41 -6.58 -8.04
CA ARG A 40 -5.87 -7.60 -8.96
C ARG A 40 -4.95 -7.04 -10.05
N PRO A 41 -5.23 -5.87 -10.67
CA PRO A 41 -4.28 -5.25 -11.60
C PRO A 41 -2.91 -5.01 -10.97
N LEU A 42 -2.86 -4.47 -9.75
CA LEU A 42 -1.60 -4.28 -9.03
C LEU A 42 -0.95 -5.61 -8.67
N ALA A 43 -1.72 -6.59 -8.18
CA ALA A 43 -1.20 -7.91 -7.81
C ALA A 43 -0.45 -8.58 -8.98
N LYS A 44 -1.03 -8.49 -10.19
CA LYS A 44 -0.40 -8.99 -11.42
C LYS A 44 0.89 -8.26 -11.76
N LEU A 45 0.90 -6.93 -11.65
CA LEU A 45 2.12 -6.12 -11.87
C LEU A 45 3.24 -6.48 -10.88
N LEU A 46 2.88 -6.87 -9.66
CA LEU A 46 3.83 -7.29 -8.61
C LEU A 46 4.19 -8.79 -8.69
N GLY A 47 3.62 -9.55 -9.63
CA GLY A 47 3.92 -10.97 -9.82
C GLY A 47 3.31 -11.91 -8.79
N TYR A 48 2.19 -11.54 -8.17
CA TYR A 48 1.41 -12.46 -7.35
C TYR A 48 0.73 -13.49 -8.26
N SER A 49 0.78 -14.78 -7.87
CA SER A 49 0.03 -15.84 -8.54
C SER A 49 -1.46 -15.69 -8.25
N ASP A 50 -2.32 -15.85 -9.28
CA ASP A 50 -3.77 -15.79 -9.10
C ASP A 50 -4.28 -16.87 -8.13
N GLU A 51 -3.59 -18.02 -8.06
CA GLU A 51 -3.90 -19.13 -7.13
C GLU A 51 -3.67 -18.76 -5.66
N TRP A 52 -2.77 -17.81 -5.37
CA TRP A 52 -2.51 -17.34 -4.01
C TRP A 52 -3.61 -16.40 -3.51
N LEU A 53 -4.37 -15.81 -4.43
CA LEU A 53 -5.49 -14.93 -4.12
C LEU A 53 -6.82 -15.71 -4.05
N GLU A 54 -6.81 -17.01 -4.32
CA GLU A 54 -7.99 -17.85 -4.26
C GLU A 54 -8.51 -17.94 -2.81
N GLY A 55 -9.81 -17.73 -2.62
CA GLY A 55 -10.45 -17.73 -1.31
C GLY A 55 -10.27 -16.45 -0.48
N ILE A 56 -9.46 -15.49 -0.92
CA ILE A 56 -9.37 -14.17 -0.28
C ILE A 56 -10.62 -13.34 -0.65
N PRO A 57 -11.28 -12.67 0.31
CA PRO A 57 -12.41 -11.79 0.00
C PRO A 57 -12.03 -10.72 -1.03
N GLU A 58 -12.87 -10.50 -2.04
CA GLU A 58 -12.54 -9.55 -3.11
C GLU A 58 -12.31 -8.14 -2.59
N SER A 59 -13.03 -7.70 -1.55
CA SER A 59 -12.80 -6.39 -0.92
C SER A 59 -11.40 -6.25 -0.29
N ALA A 60 -10.84 -7.35 0.22
CA ALA A 60 -9.46 -7.38 0.70
C ALA A 60 -8.46 -7.36 -0.45
N VAL A 61 -8.78 -8.00 -1.58
CA VAL A 61 -7.95 -7.95 -2.78
C VAL A 61 -7.98 -6.54 -3.38
N GLU A 62 -9.15 -5.93 -3.56
CA GLU A 62 -9.36 -4.58 -4.12
C GLU A 62 -8.60 -3.49 -3.34
N SER A 63 -8.46 -3.66 -2.03
CA SER A 63 -7.71 -2.76 -1.16
C SER A 63 -6.19 -2.94 -1.22
N LEU A 64 -5.68 -3.95 -1.96
CA LEU A 64 -4.25 -4.13 -2.18
C LEU A 64 -3.67 -2.85 -2.80
N ALA A 65 -2.72 -2.27 -2.07
CA ALA A 65 -1.93 -1.14 -2.48
C ALA A 65 -0.52 -1.28 -1.91
N GLY A 66 0.48 -0.80 -2.66
CA GLY A 66 1.88 -0.91 -2.26
C GLY A 66 2.78 -1.26 -3.43
N THR A 67 4.07 -1.45 -3.15
CA THR A 67 5.12 -1.49 -4.17
C THR A 67 5.85 -2.83 -4.29
N GLY A 68 5.46 -3.88 -3.57
CA GLY A 68 6.27 -5.10 -3.50
C GLY A 68 5.50 -6.40 -3.33
N ASN A 69 6.16 -7.47 -3.75
CA ASN A 69 5.79 -8.87 -3.50
C ASN A 69 6.92 -9.51 -2.67
N LEU A 70 6.65 -9.82 -1.41
CA LEU A 70 7.66 -10.38 -0.50
C LEU A 70 8.05 -11.81 -0.88
N PHE A 71 7.15 -12.57 -1.49
CA PHE A 71 7.40 -13.96 -1.91
C PHE A 71 8.40 -14.04 -3.08
N SER A 72 8.62 -12.93 -3.80
CA SER A 72 9.69 -12.82 -4.80
C SER A 72 11.08 -12.99 -4.21
N LEU A 73 11.24 -12.79 -2.90
CA LEU A 73 12.51 -12.93 -2.18
C LEU A 73 12.75 -14.36 -1.67
N GLY A 74 11.77 -15.26 -1.83
CA GLY A 74 11.79 -16.63 -1.34
C GLY A 74 10.69 -16.92 -0.33
N GLU A 75 10.67 -18.15 0.16
CA GLU A 75 9.70 -18.60 1.16
C GLU A 75 9.85 -17.83 2.48
N ILE A 76 8.72 -17.49 3.10
CA ILE A 76 8.67 -16.92 4.45
C ILE A 76 8.96 -18.06 5.44
N ARG A 77 9.94 -17.87 6.31
CA ARG A 77 10.34 -18.81 7.37
C ARG A 77 9.91 -18.31 8.75
#